data_AF-A0A950EAA9-F1
#
_entry.id   AF-A0A950EAA9-F1
#
_cell.length_a   1.000
_cell.length_b   1.000
_cell.length_c   1.000
_cell.angle_alpha   90.00
_cell.angle_beta   90.00
_cell.angle_gamma   90.00
#
_symmetry.space_group_name_H-M   'P 1'
#
loop_
_entity.id
_entity.type
_entity.pdbx_description
1 polymer ?
#
loop_
_entity_poly.entity_id
_entity_poly.type
_entity_poly.pdbx_seq_one_letter_code
_entity_poly.pdbx_strand_id
1 'polypeptide(L)'
;MSVKKNFPPRLAAGLLLAILIDTALQLVWKSAVLSLPNDGSPWLDVPAVLHSPLFIFVIFLMACQFFNWLMVLGNADLSYAQPVTSLSYVSVFCLSVLYLKEATDLIQIAGIALVLAGVWFISQTDHVTHSGDGQA
;
A
#
# COMPACT_ATOMS: atom_id res chain seq x y z
N MET A 1 -3.25 -3.31 33.19
CA MET A 1 -2.17 -2.32 33.13
C MET A 1 -1.99 -1.95 31.66
N SER A 2 -2.65 -0.89 31.19
CA SER A 2 -2.59 -0.46 29.79
C SER A 2 -1.32 0.38 29.63
N VAL A 3 -0.27 -0.23 29.08
CA VAL A 3 0.92 0.52 28.66
C VAL A 3 0.46 1.39 27.49
N LYS A 4 0.29 2.69 27.75
CA LYS A 4 -0.03 3.68 26.74
C LYS A 4 1.20 3.81 25.84
N LYS A 5 1.30 2.97 24.80
CA LYS A 5 2.34 3.10 23.78
C LYS A 5 2.17 4.48 23.14
N ASN A 6 3.16 5.36 23.31
CA ASN A 6 3.20 6.64 22.63
C ASN A 6 3.48 6.36 21.15
N PHE A 7 2.43 6.08 20.39
CA PHE A 7 2.55 5.86 18.95
C PHE A 7 2.99 7.18 18.29
N PRO A 8 4.17 7.24 17.65
CA PRO A 8 4.65 8.49 17.10
C PRO A 8 3.69 8.95 15.99
N PRO A 9 3.04 10.13 16.11
CA PRO A 9 2.03 10.57 15.16
C PRO A 9 2.58 10.72 13.74
N ARG A 10 3.90 10.97 13.62
CA ARG A 10 4.61 11.05 12.34
C ARG A 10 4.66 9.69 11.62
N LEU A 11 4.83 8.60 12.37
CA LEU A 11 4.81 7.24 11.82
C LEU A 11 3.39 6.86 11.37
N ALA A 12 2.37 7.17 12.19
CA ALA A 12 0.95 7.01 11.81
C ALA A 12 0.65 7.73 10.50
N ALA A 13 1.03 8.99 10.41
CA ALA A 13 0.83 9.80 9.22
C ALA A 13 1.56 9.21 8.01
N GLY A 14 2.81 8.78 8.17
CA GLY A 14 3.59 8.15 7.09
C GLY A 14 2.99 6.82 6.60
N LEU A 15 2.53 5.96 7.52
CA LEU A 15 1.87 4.68 7.18
C LEU A 15 0.53 4.92 6.48
N LEU A 16 -0.29 5.84 7.01
CA LEU A 16 -1.56 6.21 6.37
C LEU A 16 -1.32 6.79 4.97
N LEU A 17 -0.36 7.71 4.84
CA LEU A 17 0.01 8.27 3.55
C LEU A 17 0.52 7.18 2.59
N ALA A 18 1.29 6.21 3.10
CA ALA A 18 1.77 5.09 2.30
C ALA A 18 0.60 4.25 1.74
N ILE A 19 -0.39 3.94 2.58
CA ILE A 19 -1.59 3.21 2.18
C ILE A 19 -2.38 4.00 1.13
N LEU A 20 -2.56 5.30 1.32
CA LEU A 20 -3.31 6.16 0.42
C LEU A 20 -2.64 6.30 -0.95
N ILE A 21 -1.33 6.57 -0.98
CA ILE A 21 -0.57 6.69 -2.23
C ILE A 21 -0.55 5.34 -2.96
N ASP A 22 -0.31 4.23 -2.24
CA ASP A 22 -0.31 2.89 -2.83
C ASP A 22 -1.66 2.54 -3.45
N THR A 23 -2.76 2.87 -2.75
CA THR A 23 -4.12 2.69 -3.25
C THR A 23 -4.36 3.51 -4.53
N ALA A 24 -3.99 4.78 -4.52
CA ALA A 24 -4.12 5.65 -5.68
C ALA A 24 -3.28 5.11 -6.86
N LEU A 25 -2.06 4.67 -6.60
CA LEU A 25 -1.16 4.08 -7.59
C LEU A 25 -1.80 2.85 -8.23
N GLN A 26 -2.32 1.91 -7.45
CA GLN A 26 -2.96 0.69 -7.98
C GLN A 26 -4.18 1.01 -8.86
N LEU A 27 -5.02 1.97 -8.45
CA LEU A 27 -6.21 2.36 -9.22
C LEU A 27 -5.87 3.14 -10.49
N VAL A 28 -4.92 4.07 -10.43
CA VAL A 28 -4.46 4.83 -11.59
C VAL A 28 -3.77 3.91 -12.58
N TRP A 29 -2.92 2.98 -12.11
CA TRP A 29 -2.26 2.02 -12.97
C TRP A 29 -3.27 1.18 -13.75
N LYS A 30 -4.27 0.64 -13.05
CA LYS A 30 -5.35 -0.11 -13.69
C LYS A 30 -6.11 0.71 -14.71
N SER A 31 -6.43 1.96 -14.37
CA SER A 31 -7.10 2.89 -15.28
C SER A 31 -6.25 3.24 -16.50
N ALA A 32 -4.93 3.39 -16.32
CA ALA A 32 -3.98 3.66 -17.39
C ALA A 32 -3.94 2.49 -18.38
N VAL A 33 -3.85 1.26 -17.89
CA VAL A 33 -3.85 0.05 -18.74
C VAL A 33 -5.17 -0.10 -19.48
N LEU A 34 -6.31 0.13 -18.82
CA LEU A 34 -7.63 0.06 -19.46
C LEU A 34 -7.86 1.15 -20.53
N SER A 35 -7.07 2.22 -20.52
CA SER A 35 -7.16 3.31 -21.49
C SER A 35 -6.30 3.09 -22.74
N LEU A 36 -5.42 2.08 -22.74
CA LEU A 36 -4.56 1.79 -23.87
C LEU A 36 -5.36 1.13 -25.01
N PRO A 37 -4.98 1.36 -26.28
CA PRO A 37 -5.55 0.63 -27.40
C PRO A 37 -5.34 -0.87 -27.21
N ASN A 38 -6.43 -1.64 -27.28
CA ASN A 38 -6.35 -3.09 -27.30
C ASN A 38 -6.35 -3.54 -28.77
N ASP A 39 -5.15 -3.71 -29.32
CA ASP A 39 -4.90 -4.19 -30.68
C ASP A 39 -5.04 -5.72 -30.80
N GLY A 40 -5.45 -6.41 -29.73
CA GLY A 40 -5.54 -7.86 -29.65
C GLY A 40 -4.19 -8.55 -29.45
N SER A 41 -3.09 -7.78 -29.35
CA SER A 41 -1.78 -8.30 -28.98
C SER A 41 -1.78 -8.72 -27.51
N PRO A 42 -1.17 -9.87 -27.17
CA PRO A 42 -0.91 -10.22 -25.78
C PRO A 42 0.21 -9.36 -25.16
N TRP A 43 0.92 -8.58 -25.98
CA TRP A 43 2.02 -7.71 -25.54
C TRP A 43 1.55 -6.27 -25.36
N LEU A 44 2.12 -5.61 -24.37
CA LEU A 44 1.84 -4.21 -24.09
C LEU A 44 2.50 -3.30 -25.14
N ASP A 45 1.75 -2.34 -25.67
CA ASP A 45 2.31 -1.27 -26.51
C ASP A 45 3.11 -0.29 -25.64
N VAL A 46 4.41 -0.57 -25.50
CA VAL A 46 5.33 0.21 -24.65
C VAL A 46 5.39 1.69 -25.07
N PRO A 47 5.51 2.06 -26.36
CA PRO A 47 5.39 3.45 -26.79
C PRO A 47 4.10 4.13 -26.33
N ALA A 48 2.93 3.48 -26.49
CA ALA A 48 1.66 4.06 -26.07
C ALA A 48 1.58 4.30 -24.56
N VAL A 49 2.16 3.40 -23.76
CA VAL A 49 2.26 3.54 -22.30
C VAL A 49 3.11 4.75 -21.91
N LEU A 50 4.29 4.90 -22.53
CA LEU A 50 5.22 5.98 -22.19
C LEU A 50 4.67 7.37 -22.52
N HIS A 51 3.80 7.48 -23.54
CA HIS A 51 3.15 8.74 -23.90
C HIS A 51 1.84 9.00 -23.16
N SER A 52 1.35 8.05 -22.35
CA SER A 52 0.12 8.21 -21.58
C SER A 52 0.33 9.18 -20.41
N PRO A 53 -0.45 10.27 -20.30
CA PRO A 53 -0.38 11.19 -19.16
C PRO A 53 -0.65 10.51 -17.82
N LEU A 54 -1.51 9.47 -17.82
CA LEU A 54 -1.79 8.68 -16.62
C LEU A 54 -0.56 7.90 -16.16
N PHE A 55 0.25 7.40 -17.10
CA PHE A 55 1.48 6.67 -16.76
C PHE A 55 2.54 7.59 -16.14
N ILE A 56 2.66 8.83 -16.66
CA ILE A 56 3.52 9.85 -16.04
C ILE A 56 3.07 10.13 -14.60
N PHE A 57 1.75 10.20 -14.36
CA PHE A 57 1.21 10.36 -13.02
C PHE A 57 1.48 9.16 -12.10
N VAL A 58 1.43 7.92 -12.62
CA VAL A 58 1.85 6.72 -11.88
C VAL A 58 3.31 6.81 -11.45
N ILE A 59 4.22 7.18 -12.36
CA ILE A 59 5.65 7.36 -12.04
C ILE A 59 5.83 8.40 -10.93
N PHE A 60 5.11 9.52 -11.03
CA PHE A 60 5.14 10.56 -10.00
C PHE A 60 4.67 10.03 -8.62
N LEU A 61 3.54 9.33 -8.56
CA LEU A 61 3.05 8.72 -7.32
C LEU A 61 4.04 7.70 -6.76
N MET A 62 4.68 6.91 -7.62
CA MET A 62 5.70 5.93 -7.21
C MET A 62 6.93 6.60 -6.60
N ALA A 63 7.37 7.73 -7.17
CA ALA A 63 8.44 8.53 -6.58
C ALA A 63 8.03 9.10 -5.22
N CYS A 64 6.83 9.67 -5.09
CA CYS A 64 6.30 10.14 -3.80
C CYS A 64 6.24 9.02 -2.75
N GLN A 65 5.76 7.84 -3.17
CA GLN A 65 5.68 6.67 -2.31
C GLN A 65 7.06 6.23 -1.84
N PHE A 66 8.05 6.21 -2.72
CA PHE A 66 9.42 5.86 -2.40
C PHE A 66 9.98 6.74 -1.27
N PHE A 67 9.88 8.07 -1.40
CA PHE A 67 10.37 8.98 -0.36
C PHE A 67 9.60 8.86 0.95
N ASN A 68 8.27 8.73 0.89
CA ASN A 68 7.46 8.49 2.09
C ASN A 68 7.86 7.18 2.79
N TRP A 69 8.09 6.12 2.01
CA TRP A 69 8.50 4.83 2.52
C TRP A 69 9.86 4.87 3.22
N LEU A 70 10.83 5.60 2.68
CA LEU A 70 12.10 5.84 3.35
C LEU A 70 11.91 6.54 4.71
N MET A 71 10.99 7.51 4.80
CA MET A 71 10.67 8.15 6.08
C MET A 71 10.02 7.19 7.07
N VAL A 72 9.11 6.32 6.62
CA VAL A 72 8.47 5.29 7.46
C VAL A 72 9.52 4.32 8.01
N LEU A 73 10.39 3.79 7.14
CA LEU A 73 11.43 2.84 7.54
C LEU A 73 12.53 3.46 8.41
N GLY A 74 12.71 4.78 8.36
CA GLY A 74 13.57 5.50 9.30
C GLY A 74 13.01 5.55 10.73
N ASN A 75 11.73 5.20 10.94
CA ASN A 75 11.05 5.29 12.24
C ASN A 75 10.40 3.96 12.69
N ALA A 76 10.40 2.93 11.86
CA ALA A 76 9.83 1.62 12.18
C ALA A 76 10.52 0.51 11.39
N ASP A 77 10.53 -0.69 11.96
CA ASP A 77 11.04 -1.87 11.29
C ASP A 77 10.15 -2.27 10.12
N LEU A 78 10.79 -2.83 9.08
CA LEU A 78 10.10 -3.34 7.90
C LEU A 78 9.05 -4.40 8.28
N SER A 79 9.37 -5.27 9.25
CA SER A 79 8.48 -6.32 9.76
C SER A 79 7.24 -5.79 10.48
N TYR A 80 7.26 -4.54 10.95
CA TYR A 80 6.08 -3.87 11.50
C TYR A 80 5.34 -3.08 10.41
N ALA A 81 6.08 -2.29 9.63
CA ALA A 81 5.51 -1.37 8.66
C ALA A 81 4.84 -2.07 7.47
N GLN A 82 5.47 -3.11 6.89
CA GLN A 82 4.93 -3.79 5.71
C GLN A 82 3.55 -4.43 5.96
N PRO A 83 3.35 -5.17 7.06
CA PRO A 83 2.03 -5.68 7.39
C PRO A 83 1.00 -4.56 7.51
N VAL A 84 1.30 -3.46 8.21
CA VAL A 84 0.37 -2.33 8.31
C VAL A 84 0.03 -1.75 6.94
N THR A 85 1.00 -1.60 6.04
CA THR A 85 0.72 -1.10 4.68
C THR A 85 -0.10 -2.05 3.81
N SER A 86 -0.21 -3.35 4.17
CA SER A 86 -1.10 -4.29 3.47
C SER A 86 -2.59 -3.93 3.57
N LEU A 87 -2.95 -2.98 4.45
CA LEU A 87 -4.28 -2.36 4.43
C LEU A 87 -4.60 -1.68 3.10
N SER A 88 -3.60 -1.37 2.26
CA SER A 88 -3.84 -0.92 0.89
C SER A 88 -4.64 -1.94 0.08
N TYR A 89 -4.49 -3.25 0.33
CA TYR A 89 -5.30 -4.28 -0.33
C TYR A 89 -6.79 -4.13 0.00
N VAL A 90 -7.10 -3.74 1.24
CA VAL A 90 -8.48 -3.50 1.69
C VAL A 90 -9.05 -2.27 1.00
N SER A 91 -8.31 -1.15 1.00
CA SER A 91 -8.78 0.09 0.37
C SER A 91 -8.87 -0.04 -1.16
N VAL A 92 -7.92 -0.73 -1.80
CA VAL A 92 -7.95 -1.03 -3.23
C VAL A 92 -9.16 -1.89 -3.57
N PHE A 93 -9.42 -2.96 -2.81
CA PHE A 93 -10.61 -3.76 -3.01
C PHE A 93 -11.89 -2.92 -2.91
N CYS A 94 -12.04 -2.16 -1.82
CA CYS A 94 -13.22 -1.32 -1.62
C CYS A 94 -13.40 -0.31 -2.76
N LEU A 95 -12.34 0.39 -3.15
CA LEU A 95 -12.40 1.40 -4.21
C LEU A 95 -12.52 0.78 -5.60
N SER A 96 -11.98 -0.40 -5.85
CA SER A 96 -12.15 -1.09 -7.13
C SER A 96 -13.61 -1.53 -7.32
N VAL A 97 -14.24 -2.07 -6.27
CA VAL A 97 -15.66 -2.41 -6.31
C VAL A 97 -16.53 -1.17 -6.49
N LEU A 98 -16.23 -0.07 -5.78
CA LEU A 98 -17.03 1.15 -5.84
C LEU A 98 -16.83 1.96 -7.12
N TYR A 99 -15.59 2.12 -7.59
CA TYR A 99 -15.23 3.00 -8.72
C TYR A 99 -15.19 2.24 -10.05
N LEU A 100 -14.60 1.04 -10.08
CA LEU A 100 -14.50 0.22 -11.29
C LEU A 100 -15.68 -0.76 -11.46
N LYS A 101 -16.56 -0.86 -10.46
CA LYS A 101 -17.75 -1.73 -10.47
C LYS A 101 -17.41 -3.20 -10.70
N GLU A 102 -16.30 -3.65 -10.14
CA GLU A 102 -15.86 -5.03 -10.31
C GLU A 102 -16.68 -6.01 -9.51
N ALA A 103 -16.83 -7.22 -10.05
CA ALA A 103 -17.49 -8.31 -9.36
C ALA A 103 -16.69 -8.72 -8.12
N THR A 104 -17.42 -9.00 -7.04
CA THR A 104 -16.84 -9.33 -5.74
C THR A 104 -17.02 -10.81 -5.45
N ASP A 105 -15.95 -11.46 -4.96
CA ASP A 105 -15.99 -12.87 -4.57
C ASP A 105 -15.99 -13.05 -3.05
N LEU A 106 -16.71 -14.05 -2.55
CA LEU A 106 -16.82 -14.32 -1.12
C LEU A 106 -15.47 -14.76 -0.52
N ILE A 107 -14.66 -15.51 -1.27
CA ILE A 107 -13.33 -15.93 -0.82
C ILE A 107 -12.41 -14.71 -0.69
N GLN A 108 -12.53 -13.74 -1.60
CA GLN A 108 -11.78 -12.49 -1.53
C GLN A 108 -12.10 -11.70 -0.26
N ILE A 109 -13.38 -11.60 0.11
CA ILE A 109 -13.82 -10.93 1.35
C ILE A 109 -13.25 -11.64 2.58
N ALA A 110 -13.30 -12.98 2.60
CA ALA A 110 -12.73 -13.77 3.69
C ALA A 110 -11.21 -13.55 3.81
N GLY A 111 -10.49 -13.51 2.69
CA GLY A 111 -9.07 -13.18 2.65
C GLY A 111 -8.76 -11.80 3.22
N ILE A 112 -9.55 -10.79 2.86
CA ILE A 112 -9.42 -9.41 3.38
C ILE A 112 -9.63 -9.37 4.90
N ALA A 113 -10.63 -10.09 5.42
CA ALA A 113 -10.85 -10.19 6.85
C ALA A 113 -9.64 -10.80 7.58
N LEU A 114 -8.99 -11.80 6.96
CA LEU A 114 -7.79 -12.43 7.49
C LEU A 114 -6.57 -11.49 7.48
N VAL A 115 -6.41 -10.68 6.42
CA VAL A 115 -5.39 -9.62 6.34
C VAL A 115 -5.57 -8.63 7.48
N LEU A 116 -6.80 -8.12 7.68
CA LEU A 116 -7.12 -7.18 8.76
C LEU A 116 -6.80 -7.77 10.15
N ALA A 117 -7.14 -9.04 10.38
CA ALA A 117 -6.79 -9.74 11.61
C ALA A 117 -5.27 -9.87 11.81
N GLY A 118 -4.53 -10.23 10.75
CA GLY A 118 -3.07 -10.31 10.78
C GLY A 118 -2.43 -8.97 11.12
N VAL A 119 -2.87 -7.88 10.49
CA VAL A 119 -2.38 -6.53 10.80
C VAL A 119 -2.71 -6.12 12.23
N TRP A 120 -3.92 -6.42 12.70
CA TRP A 120 -4.30 -6.14 14.08
C TRP A 120 -3.31 -6.77 15.06
N PHE A 121 -2.99 -8.06 14.92
CA PHE A 121 -2.02 -8.72 15.80
C PHE A 121 -0.63 -8.07 15.75
N ILE A 122 -0.15 -7.72 14.57
CA ILE A 122 1.17 -7.09 14.39
C ILE A 122 1.20 -5.67 14.95
N SER A 123 0.11 -4.92 14.84
CA SER A 123 0.03 -3.56 15.39
C SER A 123 0.22 -3.49 16.91
N GLN A 124 0.01 -4.61 17.62
CA GLN A 124 0.23 -4.73 19.07
C GLN A 124 1.71 -4.91 19.45
N THR A 125 2.58 -5.30 18.52
CA THR A 125 4.01 -5.46 18.78
C THR A 125 4.71 -4.11 18.87
N ASP A 126 5.98 -4.12 19.27
CA ASP A 126 6.81 -2.92 19.13
C ASP A 126 7.11 -2.66 17.66
N HIS A 127 7.22 -1.39 17.31
CA HIS A 127 7.45 -0.93 15.93
C HIS A 127 8.94 -0.79 15.62
N VAL A 128 9.80 -0.89 16.64
CA VAL A 128 11.26 -0.92 16.52
C VAL A 128 11.77 -2.05 17.39
N THR A 129 12.63 -2.89 16.83
CA THR A 129 13.33 -3.93 17.55
C THR A 129 14.40 -3.26 18.39
N HIS A 130 14.29 -3.36 19.71
CA HIS A 130 15.39 -3.02 20.60
C HIS A 130 16.46 -4.10 20.45
N SER A 131 17.43 -3.86 19.56
CA SER A 131 18.71 -4.58 19.59
C SER A 131 19.26 -4.40 20.98
N GLY A 132 19.28 -5.48 21.79
CA GLY A 132 19.76 -5.40 23.16
C GLY A 132 21.11 -4.71 23.19
N ASP A 133 21.17 -3.54 23.81
CA ASP A 133 22.42 -2.85 24.07
C ASP A 133 23.35 -3.86 24.72
N GLY A 134 24.50 -4.09 24.07
CA GLY A 134 25.54 -4.96 24.57
C GLY A 134 25.95 -4.50 25.96
N GLN A 135 25.41 -5.16 26.97
CA GLN A 135 26.01 -5.19 28.30
C GLN A 135 27.23 -6.12 28.18
N ALA A 136 28.37 -5.50 27.89
CA ALA A 136 29.70 -6.03 28.15
C ALA A 136 30.49 -4.97 28.92
#